data_AF-A0A2N2IPY8-F1
#
_entry.id   AF-A0A2N2IPY8-F1
#
_cell.length_a   1.000
_cell.length_b   1.000
_cell.length_c   1.000
_cell.angle_alpha   90.00
_cell.angle_beta   90.00
_cell.angle_gamma   90.00
#
_symmetry.space_group_name_H-M   'P 1'
#
loop_
_entity.id
_entity.type
_entity.pdbx_description
1 polymer ?
#
loop_
_entity_poly.entity_id
_entity_poly.type
_entity_poly.pdbx_seq_one_letter_code
_entity_poly.pdbx_strand_id
1 'polypeptide(L)' 'MEPPRIEGKALITGASGFIGGRLRDTLIDQGVDVIAVRRNGSPPAKRGRSVELSYA' A
#
# COMPACT_ATOMS: atom_id res chain seq x y z
N MET A 1 -12.17 16.99 15.12
CA MET A 1 -11.45 17.50 13.95
C MET A 1 -11.51 16.45 12.87
N GLU A 2 -11.70 16.85 11.62
CA GLU A 2 -11.65 15.91 10.49
C GLU A 2 -10.19 15.47 10.29
N PRO A 3 -9.91 14.17 10.11
CA PRO A 3 -8.55 13.70 9.88
C PRO A 3 -8.00 14.26 8.56
N PRO A 4 -6.69 14.58 8.49
CA PRO A 4 -6.07 15.02 7.25
C PRO A 4 -6.26 13.95 6.18
N ARG A 5 -6.72 14.36 4.99
CA ARG A 5 -6.94 13.47 3.85
C ARG A 5 -5.72 13.53 2.93
N ILE A 6 -5.18 12.36 2.61
CA ILE A 6 -4.16 12.23 1.57
C ILE A 6 -4.88 12.06 0.23
N GLU A 7 -4.44 12.79 -0.79
CA GLU A 7 -4.96 12.71 -2.15
C GLU A 7 -3.85 12.28 -3.13
N GLY A 8 -4.25 11.75 -4.28
CA GLY A 8 -3.33 11.37 -5.34
C GLY A 8 -2.86 9.91 -5.25
N LYS A 9 -1.52 9.70 -5.23
CA LYS A 9 -0.90 8.37 -5.33
C LYS A 9 0.00 8.09 -4.13
N ALA A 10 0.03 6.84 -3.68
CA ALA A 10 0.93 6.41 -2.61
C ALA A 10 1.70 5.14 -3.01
N LEU A 11 3.01 5.14 -2.77
CA LEU A 11 3.84 3.94 -2.85
C LEU A 11 4.12 3.45 -1.44
N ILE A 12 3.82 2.18 -1.17
CA ILE A 12 3.95 1.59 0.17
C ILE A 12 4.80 0.32 0.10
N THR A 13 5.93 0.33 0.80
CA THR A 13 6.72 -0.87 1.07
C THR A 13 6.16 -1.63 2.26
N GLY A 14 6.27 -2.97 2.29
CA GLY A 14 5.79 -3.75 3.43
C GLY A 14 4.26 -3.77 3.57
N ALA A 15 3.53 -3.40 2.52
CA ALA A 15 2.07 -3.34 2.48
C ALA A 15 1.38 -4.72 2.49
N SER A 16 2.16 -5.81 2.49
CA SER A 16 1.67 -7.18 2.66
C SER A 16 1.56 -7.60 4.13
N GLY A 17 2.20 -6.87 5.05
CA GLY A 17 2.21 -7.16 6.48
C GLY A 17 1.02 -6.56 7.25
N PHE A 18 1.05 -6.66 8.57
CA PHE A 18 -0.05 -6.24 9.44
C PHE A 18 -0.35 -4.73 9.38
N ILE A 19 0.63 -3.89 9.72
CA ILE A 19 0.46 -2.43 9.74
C ILE A 19 0.36 -1.89 8.31
N GLY A 20 1.30 -2.28 7.45
CA GLY A 20 1.32 -1.86 6.05
C GLY A 20 0.05 -2.23 5.29
N GLY A 21 -0.54 -3.40 5.59
CA GLY A 21 -1.81 -3.82 5.01
C GLY A 21 -2.98 -2.93 5.44
N ARG A 22 -3.07 -2.57 6.72
CA ARG A 22 -4.10 -1.63 7.21
C ARG A 22 -3.93 -0.24 6.61
N LEU A 23 -2.71 0.28 6.57
CA LEU A 23 -2.43 1.59 5.97
C LEU A 23 -2.83 1.62 4.49
N ARG A 24 -2.44 0.59 3.72
CA ARG A 24 -2.84 0.43 2.32
C ARG A 24 -4.36 0.48 2.18
N ASP A 25 -5.07 -0.30 2.98
CA ASP A 25 -6.52 -0.41 2.87
C ASP A 25 -7.21 0.92 3.21
N THR A 26 -6.77 1.60 4.27
CA THR A 26 -7.29 2.93 4.64
C THR A 26 -7.05 3.98 3.55
N LEU A 27 -5.87 4.00 2.93
CA LEU A 27 -5.58 4.95 1.85
C LEU A 27 -6.43 4.66 0.59
N ILE A 28 -6.62 3.38 0.25
CA ILE A 28 -7.54 2.99 -0.84
C ILE A 28 -8.97 3.42 -0.51
N ASP A 29 -9.44 3.21 0.72
CA ASP A 29 -10.79 3.61 1.14
C ASP A 29 -11.01 5.13 1.09
N GLN A 30 -9.93 5.91 1.23
CA GLN A 30 -9.94 7.37 1.05
C GLN A 30 -9.89 7.82 -0.41
N GLY A 31 -9.73 6.90 -1.36
CA GLY A 31 -9.63 7.17 -2.81
C GLY A 31 -8.21 7.38 -3.33
N VAL A 32 -7.18 7.07 -2.53
CA VAL A 32 -5.78 7.15 -2.97
C VAL A 32 -5.45 5.98 -3.88
N ASP A 33 -4.74 6.26 -4.97
CA ASP A 33 -4.22 5.24 -5.87
C ASP A 33 -2.91 4.65 -5.33
N VAL A 34 -3.04 3.48 -4.68
CA VAL A 34 -1.94 2.84 -3.95
C VAL A 34 -1.21 1.78 -4.78
N ILE A 35 0.13 1.84 -4.76
CA ILE A 35 1.05 0.80 -5.24
C ILE A 35 1.76 0.17 -4.04
N ALA A 36 1.50 -1.10 -3.80
CA ALA A 36 2.26 -1.91 -2.86
C ALA A 36 3.52 -2.47 -3.53
N VAL A 37 4.69 -2.11 -3.00
CA VAL A 37 5.98 -2.67 -3.42
C VAL A 37 6.37 -3.77 -2.43
N ARG A 38 6.67 -4.95 -2.96
CA ARG A 38 7.02 -6.14 -2.17
C ARG A 38 8.32 -6.78 -2.67
N ARG A 39 9.08 -7.37 -1.73
CA ARG A 39 10.25 -8.18 -2.05
C ARG A 39 9.84 -9.48 -2.71
N ASN A 40 10.78 -10.09 -3.42
CA ASN A 40 10.66 -11.44 -3.95
C ASN A 40 10.17 -12.43 -2.88
N GLY A 41 9.14 -13.21 -3.21
CA GLY A 41 8.52 -14.21 -2.33
C GLY A 41 7.61 -13.65 -1.23
N SER A 42 7.47 -12.34 -1.10
CA SER A 42 6.51 -11.76 -0.15
C SER A 42 5.08 -11.92 -0.68
N PRO A 43 4.05 -12.15 0.17
CA PRO A 43 2.67 -12.28 -0.30
C PRO A 43 2.21 -11.05 -1.10
N PRO A 44 1.39 -11.22 -2.15
CA PRO A 44 0.80 -10.09 -2.86
C PRO A 44 -0.12 -9.27 -1.95
N ALA A 45 -0.23 -7.97 -2.21
CA ALA A 45 -1.23 -7.14 -1.55
C ALA A 45 -2.64 -7.65 -1.90
N LYS A 46 -3.54 -7.64 -0.91
CA LYS A 46 -4.93 -8.14 -1.09
C LYS A 46 -5.83 -7.16 -1.85
N ARG A 47 -5.42 -5.89 -1.95
CA ARG A 47 -6.16 -4.79 -2.57
C ARG A 47 -5.18 -3.84 -3.27
N GLY A 48 -5.66 -3.12 -4.28
CA GLY A 48 -4.87 -2.15 -5.04
C GLY A 48 -3.82 -2.82 -5.93
N ARG A 49 -2.85 -2.03 -6.39
CA ARG A 49 -1.76 -2.52 -7.25
C ARG A 49 -0.67 -3.16 -6.38
N SER A 50 -0.10 -4.26 -6.84
CA SER A 50 1.00 -4.96 -6.15
C SER A 50 2.11 -5.26 -7.15
N VAL A 51 3.33 -4.83 -6.85
CA VAL A 51 4.52 -5.04 -7.67
C VAL A 51 5.60 -5.73 -6.85
N GLU A 52 6.14 -6.82 -7.40
CA GLU A 52 7.30 -7.53 -6.87
C GLU A 52 8.56 -7.01 -7.52
N LEU A 53 9.57 -6.66 -6.73
CA LEU A 53 10.85 -6.19 -7.22
C LEU A 53 12.01 -6.49 -6.27
N SER A 54 13.23 -6.38 -6.81
CA SER A 54 14.47 -6.31 -6.05
C SER A 54 14.71 -4.87 -5.59
N TYR A 55 15.09 -4.69 -4.32
CA TYR A 55 15.51 -3.38 -3.80
C TYR A 55 16.96 -3.00 -4.19
N ALA A 56 17.70 -3.93 -4.80
CA ALA A 56 19.07 -3.75 -5.26
C ALA A 56 19.11 -3.09 -6.65
#